data_AF-A0A510IPK7-F1
#
_entry.id   AF-A0A510IPK7-F1
#
_cell.length_a   1.000
_cell.length_b   1.000
_cell.length_c   1.000
_cell.angle_alpha   90.00
_cell.angle_beta   90.00
_cell.angle_gamma   90.00
#
_symmetry.space_group_name_H-M   'P 1'
#
loop_
_entity.id
_entity.type
_entity.pdbx_description
1 polymer ?
#
loop_
_entity_poly.entity_id
_entity_poly.type
_entity_poly.pdbx_seq_one_letter_code
_entity_poly.pdbx_strand_id
1 'polypeptide(L)' 'MGKRETEAGQKAADIIALNAGLAIYVSGVAASAEQGIAMAQDAIDSGLAAEKINDLAAFTSAFRPEEVKS' A
#
# COMPACT_ATOMS: atom_id res chain seq x y z
N MET A 1 8.04 2.59 13.72
CA MET A 1 7.95 3.28 12.42
C MET A 1 9.21 4.11 12.19
N GLY A 2 10.33 3.52 11.77
CA GLY A 2 11.64 4.22 11.70
C GLY A 2 12.09 4.68 10.31
N LYS A 3 11.36 4.35 9.24
CA LYS A 3 11.78 4.64 7.84
C LYS A 3 11.28 5.99 7.30
N ARG A 4 10.31 6.63 7.95
CA ARG A 4 9.72 7.93 7.54
C ARG A 4 10.42 9.14 8.19
N GLU A 5 11.38 8.93 9.09
CA GLU A 5 12.07 10.02 9.78
C GLU A 5 13.12 10.72 8.91
N THR A 6 13.49 10.12 7.78
CA THR A 6 14.42 10.73 6.83
C THR A 6 13.66 11.49 5.75
N GLU A 7 14.25 12.58 5.25
CA GLU A 7 13.70 13.35 4.13
C GLU A 7 13.40 12.46 2.90
N ALA A 8 14.27 11.48 2.63
CA ALA A 8 14.07 10.52 1.56
C ALA A 8 12.86 9.60 1.82
N GLY A 9 12.66 9.18 3.07
CA GLY A 9 11.50 8.38 3.47
C GLY A 9 10.18 9.13 3.32
N GLN A 10 10.16 10.43 3.63
CA GLN A 10 9.00 11.28 3.43
C GLN A 10 8.68 11.46 1.93
N LYS A 11 9.68 11.81 1.11
CA LYS A 11 9.51 11.93 -0.34
C LYS A 11 9.00 10.65 -0.99
N ALA A 12 9.50 9.49 -0.54
CA ALA A 12 9.03 8.21 -1.02
C ALA A 12 7.55 7.96 -0.64
N ALA A 13 7.15 8.29 0.59
CA ALA A 13 5.77 8.17 1.03
C ALA A 13 4.83 9.09 0.21
N ASP A 14 5.24 10.32 -0.05
CA ASP A 14 4.45 11.29 -0.83
C ASP A 14 4.24 10.80 -2.28
N ILE A 15 5.30 10.28 -2.93
CA ILE A 15 5.21 9.73 -4.29
C ILE A 15 4.31 8.49 -4.33
N ILE A 16 4.40 7.61 -3.31
CA ILE A 16 3.55 6.42 -3.21
C ILE A 16 2.08 6.83 -3.05
N ALA A 17 1.79 7.76 -2.15
CA ALA A 17 0.42 8.24 -1.92
C ALA A 17 -0.16 8.92 -3.17
N LEU A 18 0.65 9.71 -3.88
CA LEU A 18 0.25 10.34 -5.14
C LEU A 18 -0.16 9.30 -6.19
N ASN A 19 0.72 8.34 -6.50
CA ASN A 19 0.45 7.33 -7.53
C ASN A 19 -0.72 6.42 -7.14
N ALA A 20 -0.78 5.98 -5.87
CA ALA A 20 -1.89 5.18 -5.38
C ALA A 20 -3.21 5.95 -5.43
N GLY A 21 -3.21 7.23 -5.06
CA GLY A 21 -4.38 8.08 -5.10
C GLY A 21 -4.93 8.29 -6.50
N LEU A 22 -4.04 8.53 -7.48
CA LEU A 22 -4.44 8.63 -8.89
C LEU A 22 -4.99 7.30 -9.41
N ALA A 23 -4.44 6.15 -9.00
CA ALA A 23 -4.99 4.85 -9.35
C ALA A 23 -6.39 4.63 -8.75
N ILE A 24 -6.61 5.02 -7.49
CA ILE A 24 -7.92 4.97 -6.83
C ILE A 24 -8.93 5.83 -7.60
N TYR A 25 -8.54 7.04 -8.02
CA TYR A 25 -9.38 7.90 -8.84
C TYR A 25 -9.70 7.28 -10.22
N VAL A 26 -8.68 6.85 -10.97
CA VAL A 26 -8.87 6.28 -12.32
C VAL A 26 -9.67 4.98 -12.30
N SER A 27 -9.63 4.23 -11.20
CA SER A 27 -10.47 3.04 -11.02
C SER A 27 -11.96 3.33 -10.78
N GLY A 28 -12.33 4.60 -10.59
CA GLY A 28 -13.70 5.05 -10.30
C GLY A 28 -14.12 4.93 -8.83
N VAL A 29 -13.20 4.56 -7.94
CA VAL A 29 -13.45 4.46 -6.49
C VAL A 29 -13.54 5.84 -5.84
N ALA A 30 -12.72 6.79 -6.29
CA ALA A 30 -12.80 8.19 -5.86
C ALA A 30 -13.43 9.07 -6.96
N ALA A 31 -14.18 10.09 -6.56
CA ALA A 31 -14.85 11.04 -7.46
C ALA A 31 -13.91 12.15 -7.99
N SER A 32 -12.72 12.30 -7.40
CA SER A 32 -11.69 13.26 -7.82
C SER A 32 -10.29 12.72 -7.50
N ALA A 33 -9.27 13.30 -8.14
CA ALA A 33 -7.88 12.98 -7.88
C ALA A 33 -7.50 13.30 -6.43
N GLU A 34 -7.96 14.44 -5.92
CA GLU A 34 -7.72 14.91 -4.54
C GLU A 34 -8.31 13.93 -3.53
N GLN A 35 -9.55 13.47 -3.76
CA GLN A 35 -10.17 12.45 -2.92
C GLN A 35 -9.40 11.13 -2.97
N GLY A 36 -8.95 10.71 -4.15
CA GLY A 36 -8.15 9.49 -4.30
C GLY A 36 -6.85 9.55 -3.50
N ILE A 37 -6.12 10.68 -3.58
CA ILE A 37 -4.89 10.91 -2.83
C ILE A 37 -5.15 10.92 -1.32
N ALA A 38 -6.22 11.58 -0.86
CA ALA A 38 -6.61 11.57 0.56
C ALA A 38 -6.89 10.13 1.05
N MET A 39 -7.61 9.33 0.28
CA MET A 39 -7.88 7.92 0.61
C MET A 39 -6.59 7.09 0.69
N ALA A 40 -5.65 7.31 -0.23
CA ALA A 40 -4.35 6.63 -0.20
C ALA A 40 -3.54 7.01 1.04
N GLN A 41 -3.52 8.30 1.39
CA GLN A 41 -2.84 8.81 2.58
C GLN A 41 -3.43 8.20 3.86
N ASP A 42 -4.76 8.21 4.00
CA ASP A 42 -5.46 7.62 5.14
C ASP A 42 -5.14 6.12 5.30
N ALA A 43 -5.12 5.37 4.21
CA ALA A 43 -4.77 3.94 4.24
C ALA A 43 -3.30 3.69 4.64
N ILE A 44 -2.38 4.58 4.27
CA ILE A 44 -0.96 4.51 4.59
C ILE A 44 -0.67 4.91 6.04
N ASP A 45 -1.38 5.92 6.54
CA ASP A 45 -1.18 6.50 7.87
C ASP A 45 -1.87 5.68 8.97
N SER A 46 -3.06 5.12 8.67
CA SER A 46 -3.74 4.18 9.56
C SER A 46 -3.05 2.81 9.67
N GLY A 47 -2.14 2.49 8.75
CA GLY A 47 -1.47 1.19 8.69
C GLY A 47 -2.25 0.10 7.96
N LEU A 48 -3.49 0.37 7.52
CA LEU A 48 -4.33 -0.57 6.77
C LEU A 48 -3.65 -1.08 5.50
N ALA A 49 -2.90 -0.22 4.80
CA ALA A 49 -2.14 -0.62 3.62
C ALA A 49 -1.08 -1.69 3.94
N ALA A 50 -0.40 -1.57 5.08
CA ALA A 50 0.61 -2.54 5.49
C ALA A 50 -0.02 -3.87 5.93
N GLU A 51 -1.14 -3.81 6.64
CA GLU A 51 -1.92 -4.99 7.00
C GLU A 51 -2.37 -5.77 5.75
N LYS A 52 -2.88 -5.08 4.74
CA LYS A 52 -3.35 -5.74 3.51
C LYS A 52 -2.24 -6.44 2.73
N ILE A 53 -1.02 -5.89 2.76
CA ILE A 53 0.16 -6.56 2.18
C ILE A 53 0.53 -7.82 2.96
N ASN A 54 0.43 -7.79 4.29
CA ASN A 54 0.64 -8.98 5.12
C ASN A 54 -0.42 -10.06 4.84
N ASP A 55 -1.69 -9.68 4.70
CA ASP A 55 -2.77 -10.60 4.31
C ASP A 55 -2.47 -11.27 2.97
N LEU A 56 -2.02 -10.48 1.98
CA LEU A 56 -1.66 -11.00 0.67
C LEU A 56 -0.47 -11.97 0.74
N ALA A 57 0.54 -11.65 1.55
CA ALA A 57 1.69 -12.52 1.77
C ALA A 57 1.28 -13.85 2.45
N ALA A 58 0.39 -13.79 3.44
CA ALA A 58 -0.15 -14.98 4.11
C ALA A 58 -0.98 -15.82 3.14
N PHE A 59 -1.87 -15.18 2.39
CA PHE A 59 -2.70 -15.83 1.36
C PHE A 59 -1.84 -16.56 0.33
N THR A 60 -0.88 -15.87 -0.29
CA THR A 60 -0.02 -16.47 -1.32
C THR A 60 0.89 -17.56 -0.77
N SER A 61 1.33 -17.45 0.49
CA SER A 61 2.13 -18.47 1.15
C SER A 61 1.40 -19.79 1.33
N ALA A 62 0.08 -19.77 1.53
CA ALA A 62 -0.73 -20.97 1.69
C ALA A 62 -0.84 -21.81 0.40
N PHE A 63 -0.52 -21.24 -0.76
CA PHE A 63 -0.50 -21.95 -2.05
C PHE A 63 0.89 -22.41 -2.48
N ARG A 64 1.92 -22.26 -1.65
CA ARG A 64 3.24 -22.81 -1.98
C ARG A 64 3.18 -24.33 -1.98
N PRO A 65 3.65 -25.00 -3.05
CA PRO A 65 3.81 -26.44 -3.05
C PRO A 65 4.71 -26.84 -1.89
N GLU A 66 4.34 -27.88 -1.15
CA GLU A 66 5.20 -28.52 -0.15
C GLU A 66 6.55 -28.84 -0.81
N GLU A 67 7.65 -28.33 -0.27
CA GLU A 67 8.97 -28.81 -0.66
C GLU A 67 9.08 -30.27 -0.20
N VAL A 68 8.92 -31.20 -1.15
CA VAL A 68 9.26 -32.61 -0.94
C VAL A 68 10.75 -32.66 -0.65
N LYS A 69 11.11 -32.66 0.63
CA LYS A 69 12.48 -32.91 1.08
C LYS A 69 12.86 -34.32 0.64
N SER A 70 13.75 -34.40 -0.34
CA SER A 70 14.49 -35.63 -0.66
C SER A 70 15.49 -35.97 0.44
#